data_AF-A0AAE2YCC7-F1
#
_entry.id   AF-A0AAE2YCC7-F1
#
_cell.length_a   1.000
_cell.length_b   1.000
_cell.length_c   1.000
_cell.angle_alpha   90.00
_cell.angle_beta   90.00
_cell.angle_gamma   90.00
#
_symmetry.space_group_name_H-M   'P 1'
#
loop_
_entity.id
_entity.type
_entity.pdbx_description
1 polymer ?
#
loop_
_entity_poly.entity_id
_entity_poly.type
_entity_poly.pdbx_seq_one_letter_code
_entity_poly.pdbx_strand_id
1 'polypeptide(L)'
;MAKIGTVEISGQELYQTMKDLCDLGYRIAGTPPAEKAEKYVYQKLKEAGLPQVDLKPFSFTRWWSDRHELKIVSKETPGIPSDQSIETFPVYFSGSTNSEGITAQMVYVGYGTPSDFQATDVKDKIVLIDSKMILNFHPTFTVFGSLRLAKEKGALGAVIINGSPLDAISYIFLGEGIEGWENRLPALSVNNDDGNYLKTLCTRGQGKLTVKLVEEVKTEKAKSNIIVGTLPGRSDDIILIGTHTDSTFTGAVDNAGANAGLIALAKHYARVSLKKREKTMMFVGWTGHEAAFLGVNNFVQMHKDLLNKIATFIMLDGFGSKGWYNQADGGVVETGLDEKRGLFISDNPVLTPFVMEAALKYNLLPAAYVSAKSLPVSDLGPFIRAGIPSILVIGKPVMYHTKYDTPDKCTPEQLERSAKAHIHFIDKIQETPTIKIKEADGKLKDIKEFITKKQGITIPTGSFTVTPNPVAEGSPAIFHVAVFTAPQSIILDLTWDFGDGNKAKLPITVHAYQKAGTYEATLKFIDNYGNTGTAKKLVRVIKK
;
A
#
# COMPACT_ATOMS: atom_id res chain seq x y z
N MET A 1 30.63 31.80 -2.18
CA MET A 1 30.03 30.45 -2.19
C MET A 1 29.53 30.15 -3.59
N ALA A 2 30.23 29.29 -4.35
CA ALA A 2 29.80 28.93 -5.70
C ALA A 2 28.56 28.03 -5.61
N LYS A 3 27.44 28.46 -6.21
CA LYS A 3 26.26 27.63 -6.42
C LYS A 3 26.70 26.35 -7.12
N ILE A 4 26.30 25.21 -6.55
CA ILE A 4 26.42 23.90 -7.17
C ILE A 4 25.89 24.03 -8.60
N GLY A 5 26.65 23.55 -9.60
CA GLY A 5 26.06 23.26 -10.90
C GLY A 5 25.06 22.13 -10.66
N THR A 6 23.83 22.47 -10.28
CA THR A 6 22.75 21.51 -10.11
C THR A 6 22.53 20.93 -11.48
N VAL A 7 22.92 19.67 -11.66
CA VAL A 7 22.44 18.89 -12.78
C VAL A 7 20.93 18.89 -12.63
N GLU A 8 20.28 19.52 -13.59
CA GLU A 8 18.82 19.62 -13.61
C GLU A 8 18.27 18.21 -13.76
N ILE A 9 17.53 17.75 -12.75
CA ILE A 9 16.69 16.57 -12.90
C ILE A 9 15.57 16.95 -13.86
N SER A 10 15.45 16.19 -14.95
CA SER A 10 14.40 16.39 -15.95
C SER A 10 13.23 15.47 -15.65
N GLY A 11 12.05 16.04 -15.38
CA GLY A 11 10.81 15.28 -15.26
C GLY A 11 10.48 14.43 -16.49
N GLN A 12 10.88 14.89 -17.68
CA GLN A 12 10.65 14.13 -18.92
C GLN A 12 11.51 12.87 -18.99
N GLU A 13 12.77 12.94 -18.54
CA GLU A 13 13.64 11.76 -18.46
C GLU A 13 13.10 10.73 -17.45
N LEU A 14 12.64 11.20 -16.28
CA LEU A 14 11.97 10.37 -15.28
C LEU A 14 10.72 9.69 -15.86
N TYR A 15 9.85 10.45 -16.52
CA TYR A 15 8.62 9.95 -17.11
C TYR A 15 8.89 8.93 -18.22
N GLN A 16 9.91 9.16 -19.06
CA GLN A 16 10.31 8.19 -20.08
C GLN A 16 10.87 6.90 -19.46
N THR A 17 11.71 7.01 -18.42
CA THR A 17 12.23 5.84 -17.69
C THR A 17 11.11 5.01 -17.08
N MET A 18 10.10 5.68 -16.49
CA MET A 18 8.90 5.03 -15.98
C MET A 18 8.15 4.29 -17.10
N LYS A 19 7.96 4.91 -18.26
CA LYS A 19 7.31 4.28 -19.43
C LYS A 19 8.09 3.06 -19.92
N ASP A 20 9.41 3.16 -20.06
CA ASP A 20 10.25 2.05 -20.49
C ASP A 20 10.06 0.82 -19.59
N LEU A 21 9.97 1.02 -18.27
CA LEU A 21 9.69 -0.03 -17.30
C LEU A 21 8.26 -0.59 -17.41
N CYS A 22 7.27 0.28 -17.67
CA CYS A 22 5.89 -0.13 -17.92
C CYS A 22 5.77 -1.01 -19.18
N ASP A 23 6.51 -0.69 -20.23
CA ASP A 23 6.50 -1.39 -21.52
C ASP A 23 7.11 -2.80 -21.44
N LEU A 24 7.78 -3.14 -20.32
CA LEU A 24 8.26 -4.50 -20.07
C LEU A 24 7.12 -5.50 -19.73
N GLY A 25 5.92 -5.01 -19.45
CA GLY A 25 4.75 -5.79 -19.06
C GLY A 25 4.59 -5.91 -17.55
N TYR A 26 3.78 -6.88 -17.09
CA TYR A 26 3.52 -7.09 -15.66
C TYR A 26 4.74 -7.72 -15.00
N ARG A 27 5.45 -6.92 -14.19
CA ARG A 27 6.75 -7.28 -13.62
C ARG A 27 6.59 -8.16 -12.38
N ILE A 28 5.74 -9.19 -12.44
CA ILE A 28 5.48 -10.09 -11.31
C ILE A 28 6.76 -10.85 -10.97
N ALA A 29 7.12 -10.91 -9.69
CA ALA A 29 8.34 -11.55 -9.23
C ALA A 29 8.53 -12.97 -9.79
N GLY A 30 9.72 -13.24 -10.32
CA GLY A 30 10.08 -14.54 -10.91
C GLY A 30 9.60 -14.76 -12.35
N THR A 31 9.03 -13.74 -13.01
CA THR A 31 8.66 -13.79 -14.43
C THR A 31 9.70 -13.13 -15.34
N PRO A 32 9.73 -13.43 -16.66
CA PRO A 32 10.64 -12.77 -17.59
C PRO A 32 10.53 -11.23 -17.63
N PRO A 33 9.33 -10.60 -17.54
CA PRO A 33 9.21 -9.15 -17.36
C PRO A 33 9.94 -8.59 -16.12
N ALA A 34 9.82 -9.25 -14.96
CA ALA A 34 10.52 -8.83 -13.75
C ALA A 34 12.04 -8.91 -13.91
N GLU A 35 12.56 -10.00 -14.47
CA GLU A 35 13.99 -10.15 -14.74
C GLU A 35 14.52 -9.07 -15.71
N LYS A 36 13.73 -8.72 -16.73
CA LYS A 36 14.08 -7.62 -17.64
C LYS A 36 14.14 -6.28 -16.91
N ALA A 37 13.22 -6.02 -15.99
CA ALA A 37 13.21 -4.80 -15.19
C ALA A 37 14.42 -4.71 -14.25
N GLU A 38 14.77 -5.82 -13.59
CA GLU A 38 15.98 -5.91 -12.76
C GLU A 38 17.23 -5.56 -13.57
N LYS A 39 17.38 -6.14 -14.78
CA LYS A 39 18.49 -5.86 -15.69
C LYS A 39 18.49 -4.41 -16.20
N TYR A 40 17.30 -3.85 -16.48
CA TYR A 40 17.16 -2.45 -16.88
C TYR A 40 17.65 -1.52 -15.79
N VAL A 41 17.20 -1.69 -14.54
CA VAL A 41 17.64 -0.87 -13.39
C VAL A 41 19.13 -1.04 -13.14
N TYR A 42 19.65 -2.27 -13.14
CA TYR A 42 21.08 -2.55 -13.05
C TYR A 42 21.91 -1.76 -14.09
N GLN A 43 21.50 -1.83 -15.35
CA GLN A 43 22.19 -1.16 -16.43
C GLN A 43 22.11 0.38 -16.30
N LYS A 44 20.95 0.92 -15.91
CA LYS A 44 20.76 2.35 -15.68
C LYS A 44 21.59 2.88 -14.51
N LEU A 45 21.75 2.12 -13.44
CA LEU A 45 22.64 2.49 -12.34
C LEU A 45 24.12 2.51 -12.76
N LYS A 46 24.55 1.63 -13.67
CA LYS A 46 25.90 1.68 -14.26
C LYS A 46 26.08 2.90 -15.17
N GLU A 47 25.10 3.15 -16.04
CA GLU A 47 25.07 4.33 -16.92
C GLU A 47 25.04 5.65 -16.14
N ALA A 48 24.43 5.65 -14.96
CA ALA A 48 24.45 6.78 -14.04
C ALA A 48 25.86 7.12 -13.51
N GLY A 49 26.83 6.20 -13.63
CA GLY A 49 28.22 6.41 -13.23
C GLY A 49 28.56 5.87 -11.85
N LEU A 50 27.80 4.92 -11.32
CA LEU A 50 28.13 4.27 -10.04
C LEU A 50 29.35 3.36 -10.25
N PRO A 51 30.38 3.46 -9.39
CA PRO A 51 31.61 2.67 -9.53
C PRO A 51 31.41 1.18 -9.24
N GLN A 52 30.41 0.83 -8.44
CA GLN A 52 30.06 -0.56 -8.10
C GLN A 52 28.55 -0.74 -8.23
N VAL A 53 28.14 -1.69 -9.07
CA VAL A 53 26.75 -2.15 -9.19
C VAL A 53 26.75 -3.67 -9.27
N ASP A 54 26.09 -4.32 -8.33
CA ASP A 54 26.00 -5.77 -8.20
C ASP A 54 24.57 -6.27 -8.44
N LEU A 55 24.45 -7.49 -8.99
CA LEU A 55 23.23 -8.30 -8.93
C LEU A 55 23.44 -9.41 -7.90
N LYS A 56 22.68 -9.40 -6.82
CA LYS A 56 22.71 -10.43 -5.77
C LYS A 56 21.51 -11.37 -5.97
N PRO A 57 21.71 -12.62 -6.45
CA PRO A 57 20.62 -13.53 -6.68
C PRO A 57 20.05 -14.07 -5.36
N PHE A 58 18.75 -14.27 -5.32
CA PHE A 58 18.06 -15.03 -4.28
C PHE A 58 17.03 -15.97 -4.89
N SER A 59 16.66 -17.01 -4.14
CA SER A 59 15.64 -17.98 -4.56
C SER A 59 14.44 -17.89 -3.65
N PHE A 60 13.26 -18.12 -4.21
CA PHE A 60 12.01 -18.12 -3.46
C PHE A 60 11.03 -19.11 -4.11
N THR A 61 9.94 -19.42 -3.40
CA THR A 61 8.85 -20.19 -3.99
C THR A 61 7.84 -19.19 -4.56
N ARG A 62 7.63 -19.26 -5.87
CA ARG A 62 6.61 -18.47 -6.57
C ARG A 62 5.26 -19.16 -6.43
N TRP A 63 4.21 -18.37 -6.29
CA TRP A 63 2.80 -18.79 -6.23
C TRP A 63 2.06 -18.13 -7.39
N TRP A 64 1.19 -18.87 -8.08
CA TRP A 64 0.24 -18.29 -9.01
C TRP A 64 -1.02 -19.16 -9.13
N SER A 65 -2.13 -18.53 -9.46
CA SER A 65 -3.34 -19.21 -9.92
C SER A 65 -3.14 -19.66 -11.36
N ASP A 66 -3.14 -20.97 -11.60
CA ASP A 66 -3.08 -21.56 -12.94
C ASP A 66 -4.45 -21.56 -13.62
N ARG A 67 -5.51 -21.82 -12.84
CA ARG A 67 -6.89 -21.77 -13.30
C ARG A 67 -7.82 -21.31 -12.17
N HIS A 68 -8.61 -20.28 -12.44
CA HIS A 68 -9.67 -19.81 -11.55
C HIS A 68 -11.00 -19.77 -12.30
N GLU A 69 -12.07 -20.26 -11.68
CA GLU A 69 -13.42 -20.28 -12.24
C GLU A 69 -14.46 -20.16 -11.14
N LEU A 70 -15.51 -19.37 -11.39
CA LEU A 70 -16.74 -19.40 -10.61
C LEU A 70 -17.91 -19.56 -11.58
N LYS A 71 -18.74 -20.58 -11.33
CA LYS A 71 -19.89 -20.89 -12.18
C LYS A 71 -21.13 -21.16 -11.34
N ILE A 72 -22.26 -20.56 -11.71
CA ILE A 72 -23.56 -20.84 -11.11
C ILE A 72 -24.09 -22.16 -11.71
N VAL A 73 -24.38 -23.14 -10.87
CA VAL A 73 -24.81 -24.50 -11.28
C VAL A 73 -26.15 -24.92 -10.65
N SER A 74 -26.99 -23.94 -10.35
CA SER A 74 -28.29 -24.11 -9.66
C SER A 74 -29.38 -24.69 -10.56
N LYS A 75 -29.11 -25.85 -11.20
CA LYS A 75 -30.10 -26.61 -11.94
C LYS A 75 -31.29 -26.84 -11.01
N GLU A 76 -32.48 -26.41 -11.40
CA GLU A 76 -33.76 -26.57 -10.66
C GLU A 76 -34.14 -25.47 -9.64
N THR A 77 -33.41 -24.35 -9.52
CA THR A 77 -33.90 -23.22 -8.69
C THR A 77 -34.62 -22.15 -9.54
N PRO A 78 -35.95 -21.99 -9.42
CA PRO A 78 -36.69 -21.00 -10.20
C PRO A 78 -36.14 -19.58 -10.00
N GLY A 79 -35.93 -18.86 -11.12
CA GLY A 79 -35.42 -17.49 -11.08
C GLY A 79 -33.91 -17.35 -10.84
N ILE A 80 -33.17 -18.47 -10.78
CA ILE A 80 -31.70 -18.47 -10.77
C ILE A 80 -31.19 -19.06 -12.09
N PRO A 81 -30.28 -18.40 -12.81
CA PRO A 81 -29.69 -18.99 -13.99
C PRO A 81 -28.85 -20.21 -13.61
N SER A 82 -28.82 -21.19 -14.49
CA SER A 82 -27.88 -22.30 -14.41
C SER A 82 -26.86 -22.15 -15.54
N ASP A 83 -25.66 -22.65 -15.30
CA ASP A 83 -24.57 -22.69 -16.27
C ASP A 83 -23.97 -21.31 -16.63
N GLN A 84 -24.09 -20.33 -15.74
CA GLN A 84 -23.54 -18.99 -15.93
C GLN A 84 -22.18 -18.85 -15.26
N SER A 85 -21.15 -18.50 -16.04
CA SER A 85 -19.83 -18.15 -15.52
C SER A 85 -19.81 -16.71 -15.00
N ILE A 86 -19.02 -16.49 -13.94
CA ILE A 86 -18.76 -15.17 -13.34
C ILE A 86 -17.26 -14.89 -13.49
N GLU A 87 -16.91 -13.66 -13.92
CA GLU A 87 -15.51 -13.28 -14.07
C GLU A 87 -14.84 -13.21 -12.69
N THR A 88 -13.63 -13.78 -12.57
CA THR A 88 -12.96 -13.92 -11.26
C THR A 88 -11.50 -13.51 -11.28
N PHE A 89 -11.10 -13.00 -10.13
CA PHE A 89 -9.81 -12.66 -9.57
C PHE A 89 -9.17 -13.73 -8.68
N PRO A 90 -7.93 -14.21 -8.82
CA PRO A 90 -7.33 -14.93 -7.71
C PRO A 90 -7.14 -14.02 -6.49
N VAL A 91 -7.47 -14.53 -5.31
CA VAL A 91 -7.00 -13.94 -4.04
C VAL A 91 -5.60 -14.50 -3.78
N TYR A 92 -4.59 -13.65 -3.88
CA TYR A 92 -3.19 -14.08 -3.87
C TYR A 92 -2.82 -14.74 -2.54
N PHE A 93 -2.13 -15.87 -2.67
CA PHE A 93 -1.75 -16.76 -1.57
C PHE A 93 -2.92 -17.47 -0.87
N SER A 94 -4.10 -17.53 -1.48
CA SER A 94 -5.19 -18.39 -1.00
C SER A 94 -4.90 -19.88 -1.26
N GLY A 95 -5.76 -20.76 -0.73
CA GLY A 95 -5.62 -22.21 -0.90
C GLY A 95 -6.01 -22.68 -2.30
N SER A 96 -5.68 -23.93 -2.63
CA SER A 96 -6.07 -24.57 -3.89
C SER A 96 -7.29 -25.48 -3.71
N THR A 97 -8.18 -25.49 -4.68
CA THR A 97 -9.08 -26.63 -4.92
C THR A 97 -8.30 -27.77 -5.61
N ASN A 98 -8.91 -28.96 -5.67
CA ASN A 98 -8.50 -29.96 -6.67
C ASN A 98 -9.02 -29.54 -8.06
N SER A 99 -8.72 -30.34 -9.09
CA SER A 99 -9.11 -30.00 -10.46
C SER A 99 -10.60 -30.12 -10.77
N GLU A 100 -11.31 -30.94 -9.98
CA GLU A 100 -12.77 -31.05 -10.01
C GLU A 100 -13.45 -29.77 -9.52
N GLY A 101 -12.79 -29.00 -8.63
CA GLY A 101 -13.35 -27.84 -7.95
C GLY A 101 -14.28 -28.21 -6.79
N ILE A 102 -14.87 -27.20 -6.17
CA ILE A 102 -15.83 -27.32 -5.07
C ILE A 102 -17.19 -26.90 -5.58
N THR A 103 -18.17 -27.80 -5.52
CA THR A 103 -19.58 -27.46 -5.79
C THR A 103 -20.35 -27.46 -4.48
N ALA A 104 -20.86 -26.30 -4.08
CA ALA A 104 -21.59 -26.15 -2.82
C ALA A 104 -22.57 -24.98 -2.87
N GLN A 105 -23.45 -24.92 -1.87
CA GLN A 105 -24.31 -23.75 -1.66
C GLN A 105 -23.45 -22.52 -1.32
N MET A 106 -23.81 -21.39 -1.91
CA MET A 106 -23.23 -20.09 -1.59
C MET A 106 -24.12 -19.35 -0.59
N VAL A 107 -23.50 -18.81 0.46
CA VAL A 107 -24.17 -17.96 1.46
C VAL A 107 -23.47 -16.62 1.62
N TYR A 108 -24.26 -15.55 1.70
CA TYR A 108 -23.74 -14.21 1.94
C TYR A 108 -23.57 -13.95 3.44
N VAL A 109 -22.41 -13.44 3.84
CA VAL A 109 -22.01 -13.29 5.25
C VAL A 109 -21.59 -11.85 5.59
N GLY A 110 -22.21 -10.86 4.96
CA GLY A 110 -21.87 -9.45 5.25
C GLY A 110 -20.40 -9.16 4.95
N TYR A 111 -19.74 -8.44 5.85
CA TYR A 111 -18.30 -8.12 5.75
C TYR A 111 -17.40 -9.22 6.33
N GLY A 112 -17.96 -10.38 6.70
CA GLY A 112 -17.20 -11.47 7.30
C GLY A 112 -16.64 -11.09 8.67
N THR A 113 -17.39 -10.33 9.46
CA THR A 113 -17.05 -10.03 10.85
C THR A 113 -17.35 -11.22 11.76
N PRO A 114 -16.80 -11.28 12.99
CA PRO A 114 -17.16 -12.32 13.95
C PRO A 114 -18.67 -12.48 14.19
N SER A 115 -19.43 -11.36 14.19
CA SER A 115 -20.88 -11.41 14.35
C SER A 115 -21.58 -11.96 13.10
N ASP A 116 -21.08 -11.67 11.90
CA ASP A 116 -21.67 -12.21 10.66
C ASP A 116 -21.57 -13.75 10.62
N PHE A 117 -20.42 -14.29 11.04
CA PHE A 117 -20.20 -15.74 11.16
C PHE A 117 -20.86 -16.38 12.38
N GLN A 118 -21.41 -15.59 13.31
CA GLN A 118 -22.30 -16.10 14.38
C GLN A 118 -23.74 -16.19 13.88
N ALA A 119 -24.17 -15.23 13.05
CA ALA A 119 -25.53 -15.16 12.53
C ALA A 119 -25.79 -16.11 11.35
N THR A 120 -24.75 -16.55 10.64
CA THR A 120 -24.88 -17.34 9.42
C THR A 120 -24.20 -18.70 9.56
N ASP A 121 -24.92 -19.78 9.30
CA ASP A 121 -24.33 -21.11 9.17
C ASP A 121 -23.59 -21.24 7.84
N VAL A 122 -22.28 -21.42 7.92
CA VAL A 122 -21.35 -21.49 6.77
C VAL A 122 -20.72 -22.88 6.61
N LYS A 123 -21.07 -23.84 7.46
CA LYS A 123 -20.50 -25.18 7.39
C LYS A 123 -20.85 -25.82 6.06
N ASP A 124 -19.85 -26.41 5.40
CA ASP A 124 -19.97 -27.12 4.12
C ASP A 124 -20.48 -26.22 2.96
N LYS A 125 -20.29 -24.89 3.07
CA LYS A 125 -20.75 -23.88 2.10
C LYS A 125 -19.59 -23.04 1.55
N ILE A 126 -19.84 -22.37 0.44
CA ILE A 126 -18.99 -21.29 -0.09
C ILE A 126 -19.53 -19.96 0.44
N VAL A 127 -18.66 -19.11 0.99
CA VAL A 127 -19.08 -17.81 1.55
C VAL A 127 -18.86 -16.68 0.57
N LEU A 128 -19.84 -15.77 0.44
CA LEU A 128 -19.73 -14.51 -0.28
C LEU A 128 -19.54 -13.37 0.73
N ILE A 129 -18.43 -12.64 0.62
CA ILE A 129 -17.99 -11.64 1.61
C ILE A 129 -17.87 -10.27 0.96
N ASP A 130 -18.51 -9.25 1.54
CA ASP A 130 -18.27 -7.85 1.19
C ASP A 130 -16.86 -7.42 1.61
N SER A 131 -16.12 -6.80 0.70
CA SER A 131 -14.86 -6.15 1.03
C SER A 131 -14.73 -4.78 0.40
N LYS A 132 -14.25 -3.81 1.18
CA LYS A 132 -13.88 -2.47 0.68
C LYS A 132 -12.38 -2.25 0.78
N MET A 133 -11.83 -1.46 -0.14
CA MET A 133 -10.43 -1.04 -0.06
C MET A 133 -10.26 0.12 0.92
N ILE A 134 -9.49 -0.10 1.98
CA ILE A 134 -9.02 0.92 2.92
C ILE A 134 -7.69 1.47 2.41
N LEU A 135 -7.57 2.79 2.37
CA LEU A 135 -6.42 3.51 1.77
C LEU A 135 -6.08 3.06 0.32
N ASN A 136 -7.03 2.45 -0.39
CA ASN A 136 -6.87 1.89 -1.74
C ASN A 136 -6.02 0.60 -1.84
N PHE A 137 -5.60 -0.02 -0.73
CA PHE A 137 -4.78 -1.25 -0.79
C PHE A 137 -5.02 -2.27 0.34
N HIS A 138 -5.74 -1.90 1.40
CA HIS A 138 -6.07 -2.81 2.50
C HIS A 138 -7.53 -3.25 2.43
N PRO A 139 -7.84 -4.45 1.93
CA PRO A 139 -9.21 -4.91 1.83
C PRO A 139 -9.77 -5.27 3.22
N THR A 140 -10.99 -4.84 3.55
CA THR A 140 -11.59 -5.02 4.89
C THR A 140 -11.64 -6.48 5.36
N PHE A 141 -11.81 -7.45 4.45
CA PHE A 141 -11.85 -8.88 4.82
C PHE A 141 -10.52 -9.36 5.44
N THR A 142 -9.38 -8.76 5.06
CA THR A 142 -8.08 -9.09 5.67
C THR A 142 -7.98 -8.52 7.08
N VAL A 143 -8.45 -7.29 7.28
CA VAL A 143 -8.48 -6.63 8.60
C VAL A 143 -9.37 -7.39 9.58
N PHE A 144 -10.49 -7.94 9.11
CA PHE A 144 -11.37 -8.77 9.94
C PHE A 144 -10.91 -10.22 10.09
N GLY A 145 -9.90 -10.67 9.34
CA GLY A 145 -9.47 -12.07 9.32
C GLY A 145 -10.53 -13.01 8.78
N SER A 146 -11.37 -12.55 7.85
CA SER A 146 -12.62 -13.22 7.47
C SER A 146 -12.40 -14.61 6.87
N LEU A 147 -11.34 -14.83 6.08
CA LEU A 147 -11.06 -16.16 5.51
C LEU A 147 -10.69 -17.18 6.59
N ARG A 148 -9.91 -16.76 7.60
CA ARG A 148 -9.57 -17.61 8.74
C ARG A 148 -10.84 -17.97 9.52
N LEU A 149 -11.69 -16.98 9.81
CA LEU A 149 -12.98 -17.20 10.49
C LEU A 149 -13.89 -18.14 9.68
N ALA A 150 -14.00 -17.95 8.36
CA ALA A 150 -14.78 -18.82 7.48
C ALA A 150 -14.29 -20.28 7.55
N LYS A 151 -12.98 -20.48 7.45
CA LYS A 151 -12.35 -21.81 7.54
C LYS A 151 -12.61 -22.45 8.92
N GLU A 152 -12.40 -21.72 10.01
CA GLU A 152 -12.65 -22.19 11.39
C GLU A 152 -14.12 -22.63 11.60
N LYS A 153 -15.06 -22.02 10.86
CA LYS A 153 -16.48 -22.36 10.89
C LYS A 153 -16.89 -23.45 9.89
N GLY A 154 -15.95 -23.99 9.12
CA GLY A 154 -16.19 -25.11 8.20
C GLY A 154 -16.65 -24.72 6.80
N ALA A 155 -16.41 -23.47 6.37
CA ALA A 155 -16.60 -23.11 4.97
C ALA A 155 -15.63 -23.88 4.06
N LEU A 156 -16.07 -24.18 2.83
CA LEU A 156 -15.29 -24.92 1.82
C LEU A 156 -14.49 -24.00 0.90
N GLY A 157 -14.97 -22.78 0.67
CA GLY A 157 -14.33 -21.77 -0.18
C GLY A 157 -14.91 -20.39 0.07
N ALA A 158 -14.28 -19.36 -0.48
CA ALA A 158 -14.75 -17.99 -0.36
C ALA A 158 -14.75 -17.24 -1.70
N VAL A 159 -15.71 -16.34 -1.86
CA VAL A 159 -15.76 -15.34 -2.92
C VAL A 159 -15.80 -13.97 -2.28
N ILE A 160 -14.82 -13.13 -2.60
CA ILE A 160 -14.68 -11.78 -2.05
C ILE A 160 -15.23 -10.77 -3.07
N ILE A 161 -16.17 -9.93 -2.66
CA ILE A 161 -16.61 -8.80 -3.46
C ILE A 161 -15.54 -7.72 -3.35
N ASN A 162 -14.86 -7.45 -4.47
CA ASN A 162 -13.77 -6.50 -4.55
C ASN A 162 -14.32 -5.08 -4.65
N GLY A 163 -14.34 -4.35 -3.52
CA GLY A 163 -14.73 -2.94 -3.46
C GLY A 163 -13.68 -1.98 -4.01
N SER A 164 -12.98 -2.37 -5.08
CA SER A 164 -12.03 -1.51 -5.75
C SER A 164 -12.72 -0.44 -6.61
N PRO A 165 -12.09 0.72 -6.77
CA PRO A 165 -12.64 1.84 -7.54
C PRO A 165 -12.87 1.49 -9.01
N LEU A 166 -13.82 2.17 -9.67
CA LEU A 166 -14.20 1.94 -11.09
C LEU A 166 -14.68 0.52 -11.40
N ASP A 167 -15.07 -0.24 -10.38
CA ASP A 167 -15.33 -1.67 -10.51
C ASP A 167 -14.13 -2.44 -11.11
N ALA A 168 -12.93 -1.87 -10.96
CA ALA A 168 -11.70 -2.46 -11.42
C ALA A 168 -11.42 -3.70 -10.58
N ILE A 169 -10.99 -4.78 -11.22
CA ILE A 169 -10.37 -5.83 -10.44
C ILE A 169 -8.97 -5.39 -10.04
N SER A 170 -8.72 -5.50 -8.73
CA SER A 170 -7.48 -5.13 -8.08
C SER A 170 -6.76 -6.34 -7.52
N TYR A 171 -5.43 -6.26 -7.50
CA TYR A 171 -4.59 -7.23 -6.83
C TYR A 171 -4.88 -7.23 -5.32
N ILE A 172 -5.41 -8.36 -4.84
CA ILE A 172 -5.70 -8.62 -3.43
C ILE A 172 -4.73 -9.68 -2.92
N PHE A 173 -3.94 -9.32 -1.90
CA PHE A 173 -3.11 -10.26 -1.15
C PHE A 173 -3.62 -10.38 0.29
N LEU A 174 -3.41 -11.55 0.92
CA LEU A 174 -3.92 -11.85 2.25
C LEU A 174 -3.20 -11.13 3.41
N GLY A 175 -2.13 -10.40 3.14
CA GLY A 175 -1.22 -9.88 4.17
C GLY A 175 -0.27 -10.93 4.77
N GLU A 176 -0.44 -12.20 4.38
CA GLU A 176 0.43 -13.31 4.73
C GLU A 176 1.24 -13.75 3.50
N GLY A 177 2.49 -14.16 3.72
CA GLY A 177 3.34 -14.71 2.65
C GLY A 177 2.92 -16.12 2.23
N ILE A 178 3.74 -16.74 1.39
CA ILE A 178 3.45 -18.08 0.86
C ILE A 178 3.43 -19.19 1.93
N GLU A 179 4.05 -18.99 3.10
CA GLU A 179 4.09 -20.03 4.13
C GLU A 179 2.70 -20.47 4.59
N GLY A 180 2.43 -21.78 4.53
CA GLY A 180 1.16 -22.38 4.96
C GLY A 180 -0.01 -22.18 3.98
N TRP A 181 0.24 -21.66 2.77
CA TRP A 181 -0.79 -21.41 1.76
C TRP A 181 -1.62 -22.66 1.42
N GLU A 182 -1.00 -23.83 1.44
CA GLU A 182 -1.62 -25.13 1.12
C GLU A 182 -2.80 -25.43 2.05
N ASN A 183 -2.76 -24.90 3.27
CA ASN A 183 -3.79 -25.09 4.27
C ASN A 183 -4.83 -23.96 4.27
N ARG A 184 -4.70 -22.93 3.43
CA ARG A 184 -5.65 -21.82 3.44
C ARG A 184 -6.94 -22.19 2.73
N LEU A 185 -7.99 -21.41 2.98
CA LEU A 185 -9.26 -21.56 2.28
C LEU A 185 -9.08 -21.12 0.82
N PRO A 186 -9.53 -21.90 -0.18
CA PRO A 186 -9.54 -21.44 -1.57
C PRO A 186 -10.43 -20.22 -1.71
N ALA A 187 -9.92 -19.16 -2.34
CA ALA A 187 -10.63 -17.90 -2.43
C ALA A 187 -10.43 -17.21 -3.77
N LEU A 188 -11.54 -16.73 -4.33
CA LEU A 188 -11.58 -15.87 -5.50
C LEU A 188 -12.15 -14.50 -5.13
N SER A 189 -11.92 -13.51 -5.97
CA SER A 189 -12.60 -12.22 -5.90
C SER A 189 -13.41 -11.94 -7.16
N VAL A 190 -14.50 -11.20 -7.02
CA VAL A 190 -15.32 -10.69 -8.13
C VAL A 190 -15.41 -9.18 -8.02
N ASN A 191 -15.79 -8.49 -9.09
CA ASN A 191 -16.09 -7.05 -9.03
C ASN A 191 -17.39 -6.79 -8.22
N ASN A 192 -17.73 -5.51 -7.99
CA ASN A 192 -18.92 -5.14 -7.23
C ASN A 192 -20.22 -5.52 -7.95
N ASP A 193 -20.28 -5.37 -9.27
CA ASP A 193 -21.51 -5.66 -10.02
C ASP A 193 -21.86 -7.16 -9.95
N ASP A 194 -20.90 -8.05 -10.22
CA ASP A 194 -21.07 -9.49 -10.08
C ASP A 194 -21.28 -9.89 -8.62
N GLY A 195 -20.59 -9.24 -7.68
CA GLY A 195 -20.78 -9.45 -6.25
C GLY A 195 -22.20 -9.11 -5.77
N ASN A 196 -22.74 -7.97 -6.20
CA ASN A 196 -24.10 -7.54 -5.88
C ASN A 196 -25.15 -8.42 -6.57
N TYR A 197 -24.85 -8.88 -7.78
CA TYR A 197 -25.65 -9.87 -8.48
C TYR A 197 -25.72 -11.20 -7.70
N LEU A 198 -24.57 -11.78 -7.31
CA LEU A 198 -24.48 -12.99 -6.50
C LEU A 198 -25.18 -12.83 -5.14
N LYS A 199 -25.04 -11.66 -4.50
CA LYS A 199 -25.75 -11.31 -3.25
C LYS A 199 -27.26 -11.30 -3.43
N THR A 200 -27.75 -10.76 -4.55
CA THR A 200 -29.17 -10.79 -4.91
C THR A 200 -29.66 -12.23 -5.12
N LEU A 201 -28.84 -13.09 -5.73
CA LEU A 201 -29.18 -14.50 -5.90
C LEU A 201 -29.18 -15.28 -4.58
N CYS A 202 -28.24 -15.01 -3.67
CA CYS A 202 -28.23 -15.60 -2.32
C CYS A 202 -29.53 -15.29 -1.55
N THR A 203 -30.05 -14.07 -1.69
CA THR A 203 -31.26 -13.60 -1.00
C THR A 203 -32.56 -14.03 -1.70
N ARG A 204 -32.68 -13.89 -3.02
CA ARG A 204 -33.87 -14.32 -3.79
C ARG A 204 -34.02 -15.84 -3.86
N GLY A 205 -32.89 -16.56 -3.90
CA GLY A 205 -32.87 -18.02 -3.98
C GLY A 205 -33.29 -18.74 -2.69
N GLN A 206 -33.69 -18.02 -1.63
CA GLN A 206 -33.95 -18.59 -0.30
C GLN A 206 -32.80 -19.49 0.20
N GLY A 207 -31.54 -19.14 -0.12
CA GLY A 207 -30.36 -19.94 0.24
C GLY A 207 -30.07 -21.16 -0.66
N LYS A 208 -30.68 -21.27 -1.84
CA LYS A 208 -30.48 -22.40 -2.78
C LYS A 208 -29.47 -22.13 -3.89
N LEU A 209 -28.78 -20.99 -3.89
CA LEU A 209 -27.73 -20.71 -4.86
C LEU A 209 -26.59 -21.72 -4.69
N THR A 210 -26.40 -22.57 -5.69
CA THR A 210 -25.27 -23.51 -5.77
C THR A 210 -24.31 -23.03 -6.84
N VAL A 211 -23.03 -22.95 -6.47
CA VAL A 211 -21.93 -22.56 -7.37
C VAL A 211 -20.87 -23.65 -7.40
N LYS A 212 -20.10 -23.67 -8.49
CA LYS A 212 -18.84 -24.37 -8.61
C LYS A 212 -17.71 -23.34 -8.55
N LEU A 213 -16.79 -23.51 -7.61
CA LEU A 213 -15.57 -22.72 -7.45
C LEU A 213 -14.36 -23.59 -7.78
N VAL A 214 -13.49 -23.10 -8.65
CA VAL A 214 -12.18 -23.69 -8.95
C VAL A 214 -11.11 -22.63 -8.68
N GLU A 215 -10.10 -22.98 -7.91
CA GLU A 215 -8.86 -22.22 -7.76
C GLU A 215 -7.71 -23.23 -7.77
N GLU A 216 -7.13 -23.48 -8.93
CA GLU A 216 -5.97 -24.37 -9.08
C GLU A 216 -4.70 -23.54 -8.95
N VAL A 217 -4.02 -23.70 -7.83
CA VAL A 217 -2.76 -23.02 -7.56
C VAL A 217 -1.58 -23.89 -7.99
N LYS A 218 -0.57 -23.25 -8.57
CA LYS A 218 0.75 -23.84 -8.74
C LYS A 218 1.82 -23.08 -7.97
N THR A 219 2.85 -23.82 -7.59
CA THR A 219 4.07 -23.26 -7.02
C THR A 219 5.29 -23.84 -7.68
N GLU A 220 6.33 -23.02 -7.85
CA GLU A 220 7.62 -23.46 -8.36
C GLU A 220 8.76 -22.72 -7.67
N LYS A 221 9.97 -23.30 -7.71
CA LYS A 221 11.15 -22.55 -7.31
C LYS A 221 11.50 -21.53 -8.38
N ALA A 222 11.53 -20.26 -7.98
CA ALA A 222 11.91 -19.15 -8.82
C ALA A 222 13.19 -18.50 -8.28
N LYS A 223 13.83 -17.70 -9.14
CA LYS A 223 14.97 -16.85 -8.80
C LYS A 223 14.67 -15.42 -9.16
N SER A 224 15.30 -14.51 -8.45
CA SER A 224 15.25 -13.07 -8.71
C SER A 224 16.54 -12.44 -8.18
N ASN A 225 16.75 -11.15 -8.46
CA ASN A 225 17.95 -10.43 -8.07
C ASN A 225 17.62 -9.20 -7.23
N ILE A 226 18.53 -8.88 -6.32
CA ILE A 226 18.63 -7.57 -5.68
C ILE A 226 19.74 -6.80 -6.38
N ILE A 227 19.41 -5.62 -6.89
CA ILE A 227 20.33 -4.69 -7.53
C ILE A 227 20.93 -3.81 -6.45
N VAL A 228 22.25 -3.84 -6.26
CA VAL A 228 22.94 -3.01 -5.25
C VAL A 228 23.95 -2.11 -5.92
N GLY A 229 23.63 -0.82 -6.06
CA GLY A 229 24.55 0.22 -6.51
C GLY A 229 25.17 0.95 -5.32
N THR A 230 26.51 1.04 -5.26
CA THR A 230 27.21 1.74 -4.17
C THR A 230 28.02 2.92 -4.72
N LEU A 231 27.89 4.06 -4.06
CA LEU A 231 28.60 5.29 -4.35
C LEU A 231 29.37 5.77 -3.10
N PRO A 232 30.71 5.69 -3.08
CA PRO A 232 31.49 6.02 -1.90
C PRO A 232 31.34 7.48 -1.43
N GLY A 233 31.24 7.62 -0.11
CA GLY A 233 31.36 8.88 0.62
C GLY A 233 32.68 8.98 1.38
N ARG A 234 32.83 10.02 2.19
CA ARG A 234 34.01 10.25 3.04
C ARG A 234 34.04 9.33 4.27
N SER A 235 32.89 8.84 4.71
CA SER A 235 32.73 7.80 5.72
C SER A 235 32.05 6.55 5.16
N ASP A 236 32.11 5.46 5.93
CA ASP A 236 31.42 4.21 5.65
C ASP A 236 29.99 4.15 6.21
N ASP A 237 29.51 5.24 6.82
CA ASP A 237 28.08 5.41 7.14
C ASP A 237 27.27 5.43 5.84
N ILE A 238 26.07 4.86 5.87
CA ILE A 238 25.26 4.62 4.67
C ILE A 238 23.97 5.42 4.73
N ILE A 239 23.68 6.17 3.66
CA ILE A 239 22.31 6.55 3.30
C ILE A 239 21.81 5.49 2.33
N LEU A 240 20.89 4.64 2.78
CA LEU A 240 20.28 3.60 1.96
C LEU A 240 19.04 4.16 1.28
N ILE A 241 18.97 4.10 -0.05
CA ILE A 241 17.84 4.52 -0.87
C ILE A 241 17.35 3.27 -1.61
N GLY A 242 16.15 2.81 -1.30
CA GLY A 242 15.61 1.55 -1.81
C GLY A 242 14.28 1.72 -2.53
N THR A 243 13.98 0.83 -3.45
CA THR A 243 12.67 0.70 -4.10
C THR A 243 12.47 -0.74 -4.56
N HIS A 244 11.23 -1.13 -4.83
CA HIS A 244 10.96 -2.44 -5.43
C HIS A 244 10.76 -2.35 -6.94
N THR A 245 11.19 -3.39 -7.65
CA THR A 245 11.21 -3.44 -9.12
C THR A 245 10.00 -4.15 -9.72
N ASP A 246 9.32 -5.00 -8.94
CA ASP A 246 8.13 -5.72 -9.36
C ASP A 246 6.88 -4.85 -9.38
N SER A 247 5.89 -5.32 -10.14
CA SER A 247 4.53 -4.77 -10.17
C SER A 247 3.53 -5.85 -10.51
N THR A 248 2.30 -5.67 -10.04
CA THR A 248 1.18 -6.60 -10.28
C THR A 248 0.55 -6.41 -11.67
N PHE A 249 0.38 -5.15 -12.08
CA PHE A 249 -0.04 -4.75 -13.43
C PHE A 249 1.07 -3.94 -14.10
N THR A 250 0.71 -3.00 -14.97
CA THR A 250 1.66 -2.07 -15.63
C THR A 250 2.51 -1.32 -14.61
N GLY A 251 1.88 -0.89 -13.50
CA GLY A 251 2.59 -0.43 -12.32
C GLY A 251 3.37 0.85 -12.55
N ALA A 252 2.70 1.90 -13.04
CA ALA A 252 3.32 3.19 -13.32
C ALA A 252 3.58 3.95 -12.00
N VAL A 253 2.56 4.04 -11.16
CA VAL A 253 2.65 4.57 -9.81
C VAL A 253 3.33 3.55 -8.90
N ASP A 254 2.92 2.27 -9.00
CA ASP A 254 3.46 1.15 -8.23
C ASP A 254 4.17 0.10 -9.11
N ASN A 255 5.45 0.22 -9.43
CA ASN A 255 6.38 1.19 -8.86
C ASN A 255 7.41 1.75 -9.86
N ALA A 256 7.06 1.78 -11.15
CA ALA A 256 7.98 2.26 -12.19
C ALA A 256 8.44 3.71 -11.95
N GLY A 257 7.57 4.57 -11.42
CA GLY A 257 7.90 5.94 -11.06
C GLY A 257 9.01 6.05 -10.00
N ALA A 258 8.99 5.19 -8.98
CA ALA A 258 10.03 5.18 -7.95
C ALA A 258 11.35 4.59 -8.46
N ASN A 259 11.29 3.60 -9.35
CA ASN A 259 12.48 3.10 -10.03
C ASN A 259 13.14 4.19 -10.89
N ALA A 260 12.36 4.99 -11.59
CA ALA A 260 12.87 6.18 -12.28
C ALA A 260 13.47 7.19 -11.29
N GLY A 261 12.83 7.39 -10.12
CA GLY A 261 13.36 8.18 -9.01
C GLY A 261 14.73 7.69 -8.52
N LEU A 262 14.87 6.39 -8.28
CA LEU A 262 16.12 5.75 -7.85
C LEU A 262 17.25 6.04 -8.85
N ILE A 263 16.98 5.81 -10.14
CA ILE A 263 17.93 6.05 -11.23
C ILE A 263 18.32 7.52 -11.32
N ALA A 264 17.35 8.44 -11.21
CA ALA A 264 17.59 9.88 -11.29
C ALA A 264 18.43 10.37 -10.10
N LEU A 265 18.14 9.91 -8.88
CA LEU A 265 18.93 10.22 -7.69
C LEU A 265 20.36 9.67 -7.81
N ALA A 266 20.53 8.43 -8.28
CA ALA A 266 21.83 7.83 -8.53
C ALA A 266 22.65 8.67 -9.52
N LYS A 267 22.06 9.05 -10.66
CA LYS A 267 22.67 9.90 -11.69
C LYS A 267 23.04 11.28 -11.15
N HIS A 268 22.20 11.88 -10.31
CA HIS A 268 22.48 13.15 -9.66
C HIS A 268 23.72 13.05 -8.76
N TYR A 269 23.72 12.12 -7.81
CA TYR A 269 24.77 12.01 -6.80
C TYR A 269 26.10 11.47 -7.35
N ALA A 270 26.08 10.67 -8.41
CA ALA A 270 27.30 10.25 -9.10
C ALA A 270 28.16 11.44 -9.60
N ARG A 271 27.50 12.56 -9.94
CA ARG A 271 28.14 13.80 -10.41
C ARG A 271 28.52 14.75 -9.26
N VAL A 272 28.00 14.52 -8.06
CA VAL A 272 28.42 15.26 -6.85
C VAL A 272 29.80 14.77 -6.43
N SER A 273 30.76 15.68 -6.27
CA SER A 273 32.13 15.29 -5.92
C SER A 273 32.22 14.63 -4.55
N LEU A 274 33.18 13.71 -4.38
CA LEU A 274 33.42 13.01 -3.11
C LEU A 274 33.59 13.98 -1.92
N LYS A 275 34.15 15.17 -2.15
CA LYS A 275 34.31 16.22 -1.11
C LYS A 275 33.00 16.73 -0.51
N LYS A 276 31.86 16.47 -1.17
CA LYS A 276 30.51 16.88 -0.75
C LYS A 276 29.63 15.70 -0.37
N ARG A 277 30.14 14.47 -0.41
CA ARG A 277 29.43 13.25 -0.01
C ARG A 277 30.04 12.74 1.28
N GLU A 278 29.49 13.18 2.42
CA GLU A 278 30.01 12.76 3.74
C GLU A 278 29.79 11.26 3.97
N LYS A 279 28.60 10.76 3.67
CA LYS A 279 28.20 9.35 3.82
C LYS A 279 28.20 8.64 2.49
N THR A 280 28.50 7.35 2.52
CA THR A 280 28.32 6.44 1.40
C THR A 280 26.84 6.35 1.06
N MET A 281 26.54 6.31 -0.24
CA MET A 281 25.15 6.20 -0.73
C MET A 281 24.97 4.82 -1.36
N MET A 282 23.88 4.16 -0.99
CA MET A 282 23.53 2.84 -1.52
C MET A 282 22.16 2.93 -2.19
N PHE A 283 22.10 2.62 -3.47
CA PHE A 283 20.90 2.64 -4.30
C PHE A 283 20.49 1.19 -4.57
N VAL A 284 19.35 0.77 -4.06
CA VAL A 284 18.95 -0.64 -4.09
C VAL A 284 17.59 -0.81 -4.76
N GLY A 285 17.52 -1.74 -5.71
CA GLY A 285 16.29 -2.23 -6.29
C GLY A 285 16.10 -3.70 -5.88
N TRP A 286 14.94 -4.08 -5.39
CA TRP A 286 14.64 -5.50 -5.10
C TRP A 286 13.28 -5.91 -5.66
N THR A 287 13.21 -7.10 -6.22
CA THR A 287 11.94 -7.69 -6.67
C THR A 287 11.31 -8.49 -5.52
N GLY A 288 9.98 -8.62 -5.53
CA GLY A 288 9.22 -9.47 -4.62
C GLY A 288 8.56 -8.70 -3.49
N HIS A 289 8.38 -7.38 -3.63
CA HIS A 289 7.56 -6.57 -2.74
C HIS A 289 6.12 -7.08 -2.74
N GLU A 290 5.57 -7.27 -3.93
CA GLU A 290 4.20 -7.73 -4.17
C GLU A 290 4.04 -9.20 -3.80
N ALA A 291 5.16 -9.93 -3.73
CA ALA A 291 5.21 -11.31 -3.28
C ALA A 291 5.50 -11.42 -1.77
N ALA A 292 4.92 -10.53 -0.95
CA ALA A 292 5.10 -10.47 0.50
C ALA A 292 6.53 -10.08 0.96
N PHE A 293 7.04 -8.98 0.40
CA PHE A 293 8.29 -8.32 0.84
C PHE A 293 9.54 -9.23 0.77
N LEU A 294 9.57 -10.21 -0.14
CA LEU A 294 10.65 -11.20 -0.25
C LEU A 294 12.00 -10.53 -0.52
N GLY A 295 12.03 -9.55 -1.42
CA GLY A 295 13.26 -8.86 -1.82
C GLY A 295 13.95 -8.15 -0.66
N VAL A 296 13.22 -7.29 0.06
CA VAL A 296 13.77 -6.57 1.21
C VAL A 296 14.16 -7.51 2.35
N ASN A 297 13.38 -8.56 2.60
CA ASN A 297 13.69 -9.53 3.65
C ASN A 297 15.00 -10.28 3.33
N ASN A 298 15.22 -10.66 2.07
CA ASN A 298 16.48 -11.25 1.63
C ASN A 298 17.64 -10.24 1.72
N PHE A 299 17.44 -8.98 1.34
CA PHE A 299 18.46 -7.94 1.47
C PHE A 299 18.93 -7.81 2.92
N VAL A 300 18.01 -7.65 3.87
CA VAL A 300 18.35 -7.52 5.30
C VAL A 300 19.07 -8.77 5.81
N GLN A 301 18.69 -9.97 5.35
CA GLN A 301 19.37 -11.21 5.74
C GLN A 301 20.80 -11.31 5.18
N MET A 302 21.01 -10.89 3.93
CA MET A 302 22.32 -10.94 3.25
C MET A 302 23.28 -9.86 3.74
N HIS A 303 22.77 -8.74 4.24
CA HIS A 303 23.55 -7.54 4.58
C HIS A 303 23.46 -7.16 6.07
N LYS A 304 23.33 -8.16 6.97
CA LYS A 304 23.24 -7.93 8.42
C LYS A 304 24.41 -7.11 8.98
N ASP A 305 25.59 -7.29 8.40
CA ASP A 305 26.83 -6.59 8.73
C ASP A 305 26.81 -5.09 8.35
N LEU A 306 25.95 -4.69 7.43
CA LEU A 306 25.79 -3.29 7.00
C LEU A 306 24.75 -2.53 7.81
N LEU A 307 23.81 -3.22 8.47
CA LEU A 307 22.67 -2.61 9.14
C LEU A 307 23.08 -1.56 10.18
N ASN A 308 24.15 -1.79 10.92
CA ASN A 308 24.64 -0.86 11.92
C ASN A 308 25.25 0.42 11.31
N LYS A 309 25.70 0.38 10.05
CA LYS A 309 26.26 1.52 9.31
C LYS A 309 25.20 2.38 8.66
N ILE A 310 23.97 1.87 8.49
CA ILE A 310 22.88 2.63 7.89
C ILE A 310 22.48 3.76 8.86
N ALA A 311 22.74 5.00 8.42
CA ALA A 311 22.35 6.21 9.12
C ALA A 311 20.84 6.42 9.03
N THR A 312 20.27 6.16 7.84
CA THR A 312 18.84 6.19 7.58
C THR A 312 18.51 5.38 6.33
N PHE A 313 17.32 4.80 6.30
CA PHE A 313 16.73 4.16 5.13
C PHE A 313 15.66 5.07 4.52
N ILE A 314 15.75 5.32 3.21
CA ILE A 314 14.78 6.08 2.43
C ILE A 314 14.15 5.12 1.42
N MET A 315 12.90 4.77 1.63
CA MET A 315 12.12 3.98 0.68
C MET A 315 11.48 4.90 -0.37
N LEU A 316 11.59 4.51 -1.64
CA LEU A 316 10.91 5.13 -2.76
C LEU A 316 9.78 4.20 -3.21
N ASP A 317 8.55 4.68 -3.10
CA ASP A 317 7.32 3.97 -3.46
C ASP A 317 6.24 5.04 -3.69
N GLY A 318 5.38 4.85 -4.70
CA GLY A 318 4.36 5.84 -5.08
C GLY A 318 4.96 7.22 -5.36
N PHE A 319 5.93 7.28 -6.29
CA PHE A 319 6.82 8.45 -6.49
C PHE A 319 6.14 9.67 -7.14
N GLY A 320 4.92 9.52 -7.63
CA GLY A 320 4.05 10.66 -7.94
C GLY A 320 2.99 10.39 -8.99
N SER A 321 1.74 10.64 -8.62
CA SER A 321 0.58 10.60 -9.50
C SER A 321 -0.36 11.79 -9.29
N LYS A 322 -1.22 12.00 -10.30
CA LYS A 322 -2.44 12.82 -10.18
C LYS A 322 -3.33 12.26 -9.07
N GLY A 323 -4.00 13.15 -8.35
CA GLY A 323 -4.94 12.80 -7.30
C GLY A 323 -6.30 12.44 -7.87
N TRP A 324 -6.88 11.38 -7.33
CA TRP A 324 -8.21 10.86 -7.67
C TRP A 324 -8.97 10.52 -6.39
N TYR A 325 -10.28 10.77 -6.35
CA TYR A 325 -11.15 10.41 -5.23
C TYR A 325 -12.31 9.52 -5.67
N ASN A 326 -12.67 8.57 -4.80
CA ASN A 326 -13.94 7.86 -4.90
C ASN A 326 -15.06 8.77 -4.42
N GLN A 327 -16.05 8.96 -5.27
CA GLN A 327 -17.33 9.51 -4.89
C GLN A 327 -18.14 8.48 -4.10
N ALA A 328 -19.15 8.96 -3.36
CA ALA A 328 -19.99 8.11 -2.53
C ALA A 328 -20.81 7.07 -3.34
N ASP A 329 -20.99 7.30 -4.64
CA ASP A 329 -21.70 6.43 -5.59
C ASP A 329 -20.79 5.44 -6.33
N GLY A 330 -19.49 5.38 -5.99
CA GLY A 330 -18.52 4.51 -6.66
C GLY A 330 -17.85 5.13 -7.89
N GLY A 331 -18.23 6.36 -8.28
CA GLY A 331 -17.54 7.12 -9.32
C GLY A 331 -16.12 7.52 -8.89
N VAL A 332 -15.24 7.73 -9.87
CA VAL A 332 -13.88 8.24 -9.63
C VAL A 332 -13.69 9.55 -10.37
N VAL A 333 -13.23 10.58 -9.65
CA VAL A 333 -12.96 11.90 -10.23
C VAL A 333 -11.52 12.35 -10.00
N GLU A 334 -10.94 12.93 -11.04
CA GLU A 334 -9.66 13.62 -10.94
C GLU A 334 -9.85 14.89 -10.10
N THR A 335 -8.88 15.19 -9.25
CA THR A 335 -9.01 16.23 -8.22
C THR A 335 -8.45 17.58 -8.64
N GLY A 336 -7.67 17.61 -9.72
CA GLY A 336 -6.83 18.75 -10.09
C GLY A 336 -5.64 18.99 -9.15
N LEU A 337 -5.46 18.13 -8.14
CA LEU A 337 -4.33 18.14 -7.21
C LEU A 337 -3.47 16.89 -7.41
N ASP A 338 -2.30 16.85 -6.77
CA ASP A 338 -1.54 15.61 -6.64
C ASP A 338 -2.30 14.62 -5.74
N GLU A 339 -1.94 13.34 -5.82
CA GLU A 339 -2.43 12.33 -4.89
C GLU A 339 -2.13 12.67 -3.42
N LYS A 340 -2.91 12.10 -2.50
CA LYS A 340 -2.64 12.24 -1.06
C LYS A 340 -1.39 11.45 -0.70
N ARG A 341 -0.51 12.07 0.10
CA ARG A 341 0.72 11.45 0.57
C ARG A 341 0.74 11.17 2.06
N GLY A 342 1.25 10.01 2.42
CA GLY A 342 1.76 9.75 3.76
C GLY A 342 3.24 10.12 3.83
N LEU A 343 3.61 10.94 4.80
CA LEU A 343 5.00 11.19 5.19
C LEU A 343 5.30 10.23 6.36
N PHE A 344 5.70 9.01 6.03
CA PHE A 344 6.09 8.00 7.00
C PHE A 344 7.52 8.25 7.43
N ILE A 345 7.69 8.71 8.66
CA ILE A 345 9.02 9.06 9.19
C ILE A 345 9.12 8.38 10.55
N SER A 346 10.26 7.76 10.85
CA SER A 346 10.54 7.36 12.24
C SER A 346 10.35 8.56 13.17
N ASP A 347 9.99 8.30 14.43
CA ASP A 347 9.77 9.33 15.45
C ASP A 347 11.08 10.05 15.81
N ASN A 348 11.59 10.86 14.88
CA ASN A 348 12.95 11.37 14.84
C ASN A 348 12.90 12.89 14.60
N PRO A 349 13.14 13.72 15.64
CA PRO A 349 13.00 15.17 15.54
C PRO A 349 14.07 15.83 14.63
N VAL A 350 15.09 15.08 14.18
CA VAL A 350 16.06 15.55 13.19
C VAL A 350 15.53 15.34 11.76
N LEU A 351 15.00 14.16 11.45
CA LEU A 351 14.54 13.83 10.09
C LEU A 351 13.19 14.47 9.75
N THR A 352 12.28 14.54 10.72
CA THR A 352 10.93 15.09 10.53
C THR A 352 10.89 16.48 9.87
N PRO A 353 11.59 17.50 10.39
CA PRO A 353 11.58 18.83 9.77
C PRO A 353 12.19 18.82 8.36
N PHE A 354 13.19 17.98 8.08
CA PHE A 354 13.80 17.91 6.74
C PHE A 354 12.80 17.49 5.68
N VAL A 355 12.01 16.46 5.97
CA VAL A 355 10.98 15.93 5.05
C VAL A 355 9.80 16.90 4.96
N MET A 356 9.34 17.47 6.08
CA MET A 356 8.22 18.43 6.07
C MET A 356 8.55 19.69 5.28
N GLU A 357 9.75 20.25 5.46
CA GLU A 357 10.21 21.40 4.67
C GLU A 357 10.29 21.07 3.17
N ALA A 358 10.79 19.89 2.81
CA ALA A 358 10.84 19.44 1.43
C ALA A 358 9.42 19.31 0.84
N ALA A 359 8.49 18.67 1.56
CA ALA A 359 7.12 18.49 1.10
C ALA A 359 6.43 19.84 0.83
N LEU A 360 6.58 20.83 1.71
CA LEU A 360 6.04 22.18 1.51
C LEU A 360 6.74 22.91 0.35
N LYS A 361 8.07 22.86 0.28
CA LYS A 361 8.86 23.58 -0.72
C LYS A 361 8.62 23.10 -2.15
N TYR A 362 8.46 21.79 -2.33
CA TYR A 362 8.27 21.17 -3.64
C TYR A 362 6.81 20.78 -3.90
N ASN A 363 5.88 21.31 -3.09
CA ASN A 363 4.43 21.14 -3.25
C ASN A 363 3.98 19.66 -3.30
N LEU A 364 4.55 18.79 -2.47
CA LEU A 364 4.13 17.39 -2.35
C LEU A 364 2.88 17.27 -1.47
N LEU A 365 1.84 18.02 -1.82
CA LEU A 365 0.60 18.18 -1.06
C LEU A 365 -0.59 17.70 -1.90
N PRO A 366 -1.66 17.19 -1.27
CA PRO A 366 -1.90 17.13 0.18
C PRO A 366 -1.11 16.01 0.87
N ALA A 367 -0.61 16.28 2.09
CA ALA A 367 0.19 15.33 2.86
C ALA A 367 -0.22 15.23 4.33
N ALA A 368 -0.03 14.05 4.91
CA ALA A 368 -0.18 13.79 6.33
C ALA A 368 1.08 13.12 6.89
N TYR A 369 1.56 13.60 8.04
CA TYR A 369 2.57 12.91 8.81
C TYR A 369 2.00 11.61 9.39
N VAL A 370 2.80 10.53 9.31
CA VAL A 370 2.52 9.26 9.97
C VAL A 370 3.82 8.76 10.59
N SER A 371 3.77 8.35 11.85
CA SER A 371 4.92 7.67 12.47
C SER A 371 5.16 6.35 11.74
N ALA A 372 6.36 6.18 11.18
CA ALA A 372 6.74 4.95 10.49
C ALA A 372 6.71 3.75 11.46
N LYS A 373 6.96 3.97 12.76
CA LYS A 373 6.91 2.92 13.80
C LYS A 373 5.48 2.48 14.12
N SER A 374 4.53 3.42 14.04
CA SER A 374 3.11 3.14 14.36
C SER A 374 2.38 2.39 13.25
N LEU A 375 2.86 2.51 12.00
CA LEU A 375 2.30 1.84 10.84
C LEU A 375 3.43 1.49 9.85
N PRO A 376 4.22 0.43 10.12
CA PRO A 376 5.38 0.05 9.32
C PRO A 376 4.94 -0.62 8.00
N VAL A 377 4.46 0.20 7.06
CA VAL A 377 4.00 -0.23 5.73
C VAL A 377 5.16 -0.49 4.77
N SER A 378 4.87 -1.17 3.67
CA SER A 378 5.81 -1.39 2.57
C SER A 378 7.11 -2.05 3.07
N ASP A 379 8.24 -1.77 2.44
CA ASP A 379 9.54 -2.35 2.77
C ASP A 379 10.21 -1.73 4.01
N LEU A 380 9.54 -0.82 4.73
CA LEU A 380 10.09 -0.18 5.93
C LEU A 380 10.23 -1.15 7.12
N GLY A 381 9.31 -2.12 7.23
CA GLY A 381 9.16 -2.96 8.42
C GLY A 381 10.46 -3.64 8.89
N PRO A 382 11.21 -4.33 8.00
CA PRO A 382 12.48 -4.95 8.36
C PRO A 382 13.52 -3.98 8.94
N PHE A 383 13.63 -2.77 8.39
CA PHE A 383 14.59 -1.75 8.83
C PHE A 383 14.18 -1.12 10.16
N ILE A 384 12.89 -0.84 10.34
CA ILE A 384 12.36 -0.34 11.62
C ILE A 384 12.61 -1.35 12.74
N ARG A 385 12.37 -2.65 12.50
CA ARG A 385 12.68 -3.71 13.47
C ARG A 385 14.17 -3.83 13.79
N ALA A 386 15.04 -3.47 12.85
CA ALA A 386 16.48 -3.39 13.04
C ALA A 386 16.95 -2.09 13.73
N GLY A 387 16.03 -1.20 14.12
CA GLY A 387 16.37 0.07 14.78
C GLY A 387 16.96 1.12 13.83
N ILE A 388 16.67 1.01 12.53
CA ILE A 388 17.17 1.94 11.53
C ILE A 388 16.14 3.06 11.31
N PRO A 389 16.53 4.34 11.49
CA PRO A 389 15.67 5.48 11.17
C PRO A 389 15.23 5.40 9.72
N SER A 390 13.94 5.58 9.46
CA SER A 390 13.37 5.32 8.14
C SER A 390 12.45 6.45 7.66
N ILE A 391 12.46 6.69 6.36
CA ILE A 391 11.65 7.71 5.67
C ILE A 391 10.97 7.06 4.46
N LEU A 392 9.69 7.35 4.27
CA LEU A 392 8.93 7.08 3.06
C LEU A 392 7.94 8.22 2.81
N VAL A 393 7.99 8.76 1.59
CA VAL A 393 7.00 9.71 1.10
C VAL A 393 6.23 9.02 -0.02
N ILE A 394 5.01 8.59 0.27
CA ILE A 394 4.24 7.70 -0.61
C ILE A 394 2.85 8.24 -0.88
N GLY A 395 2.45 8.22 -2.14
CA GLY A 395 1.06 8.34 -2.55
C GLY A 395 0.49 7.02 -3.03
N LYS A 396 -0.80 6.80 -2.78
CA LYS A 396 -1.55 5.61 -3.25
C LYS A 396 -2.90 6.05 -3.82
N PRO A 397 -3.00 6.26 -5.15
CA PRO A 397 -4.23 6.74 -5.75
C PRO A 397 -5.26 5.61 -5.82
N VAL A 398 -6.51 5.93 -6.16
CA VAL A 398 -7.59 4.94 -6.28
C VAL A 398 -7.34 3.87 -7.36
N MET A 399 -6.42 4.14 -8.31
CA MET A 399 -6.02 3.22 -9.38
C MET A 399 -4.93 2.22 -8.96
N TYR A 400 -4.37 2.38 -7.75
CA TYR A 400 -3.32 1.54 -7.19
C TYR A 400 -3.73 0.06 -7.23
N HIS A 401 -2.78 -0.82 -7.59
CA HIS A 401 -3.03 -2.26 -7.73
C HIS A 401 -4.15 -2.62 -8.72
N THR A 402 -4.41 -1.82 -9.75
CA THR A 402 -5.39 -2.15 -10.81
C THR A 402 -4.75 -2.08 -12.19
N LYS A 403 -5.44 -2.63 -13.20
CA LYS A 403 -5.07 -2.45 -14.61
C LYS A 403 -5.04 -0.97 -15.07
N TYR A 404 -5.60 -0.05 -14.28
CA TYR A 404 -5.63 1.39 -14.56
C TYR A 404 -4.42 2.14 -13.99
N ASP A 405 -3.52 1.46 -13.27
CA ASP A 405 -2.21 2.00 -12.90
C ASP A 405 -1.29 2.06 -14.13
N THR A 406 -1.48 3.09 -14.94
CA THR A 406 -0.86 3.30 -16.24
C THR A 406 -0.12 4.65 -16.30
N PRO A 407 0.85 4.83 -17.23
CA PRO A 407 1.67 6.04 -17.28
C PRO A 407 0.92 7.38 -17.27
N ASP A 408 -0.28 7.45 -17.85
CA ASP A 408 -1.10 8.67 -17.88
C ASP A 408 -1.61 9.14 -16.50
N LYS A 409 -1.42 8.33 -15.46
CA LYS A 409 -1.69 8.72 -14.06
C LYS A 409 -0.57 9.56 -13.46
N CYS A 410 0.63 9.52 -14.03
CA CYS A 410 1.79 10.27 -13.58
C CYS A 410 2.05 11.47 -14.50
N THR A 411 2.70 12.53 -13.99
CA THR A 411 3.19 13.63 -14.83
C THR A 411 4.69 13.83 -14.66
N PRO A 412 5.40 14.30 -15.72
CA PRO A 412 6.81 14.70 -15.63
C PRO A 412 7.09 15.66 -14.46
N GLU A 413 6.23 16.67 -14.28
CA GLU A 413 6.39 17.68 -13.23
C GLU A 413 6.31 17.07 -11.82
N GLN A 414 5.38 16.16 -11.58
CA GLN A 414 5.24 15.48 -10.28
C GLN A 414 6.47 14.64 -9.95
N LEU A 415 6.94 13.83 -10.90
CA LEU A 415 8.15 13.01 -10.72
C LEU A 415 9.39 13.88 -10.45
N GLU A 416 9.49 15.03 -11.13
CA GLU A 416 10.58 15.98 -10.93
C GLU A 416 10.54 16.63 -9.54
N ARG A 417 9.36 17.11 -9.11
CA ARG A 417 9.17 17.70 -7.78
C ARG A 417 9.47 16.68 -6.67
N SER A 418 9.02 15.43 -6.84
CA SER A 418 9.36 14.33 -5.93
C SER A 418 10.87 14.11 -5.85
N ALA A 419 11.57 13.97 -6.98
CA ALA A 419 13.03 13.78 -6.98
C ALA A 419 13.78 14.96 -6.34
N LYS A 420 13.37 16.20 -6.63
CA LYS A 420 13.95 17.41 -6.02
C LYS A 420 13.70 17.48 -4.51
N ALA A 421 12.53 17.06 -4.03
CA ALA A 421 12.23 16.97 -2.61
C ALA A 421 13.12 15.92 -1.92
N HIS A 422 13.35 14.77 -2.56
CA HIS A 422 14.25 13.74 -2.04
C HIS A 422 15.68 14.25 -1.93
N ILE A 423 16.21 14.90 -2.97
CA ILE A 423 17.53 15.56 -2.92
C ILE A 423 17.60 16.52 -1.73
N HIS A 424 16.56 17.34 -1.53
CA HIS A 424 16.56 18.35 -0.47
C HIS A 424 16.79 17.76 0.92
N PHE A 425 16.06 16.71 1.29
CA PHE A 425 16.25 16.11 2.61
C PHE A 425 17.46 15.18 2.65
N ILE A 426 17.85 14.53 1.54
CA ILE A 426 19.08 13.73 1.46
C ILE A 426 20.32 14.60 1.66
N ASP A 427 20.36 15.81 1.10
CA ASP A 427 21.49 16.73 1.27
C ASP A 427 21.64 17.15 2.74
N LYS A 428 20.54 17.45 3.42
CA LYS A 428 20.55 17.70 4.88
C LYS A 428 21.01 16.48 5.68
N ILE A 429 20.61 15.28 5.26
CA ILE A 429 21.07 14.02 5.88
C ILE A 429 22.57 13.83 5.62
N GLN A 430 23.09 14.14 4.43
CA GLN A 430 24.52 14.08 4.13
C GLN A 430 25.31 14.98 5.11
N GLU A 431 24.85 16.20 5.34
CA GLU A 431 25.49 17.17 6.24
C GLU A 431 25.35 16.83 7.74
N THR A 432 24.36 16.03 8.13
CA THR A 432 24.08 15.73 9.54
C THR A 432 24.88 14.52 10.04
N PRO A 433 25.67 14.61 11.13
CA PRO A 433 26.38 13.44 11.66
C PRO A 433 25.47 12.24 11.95
N THR A 434 25.87 11.03 11.53
CA THR A 434 25.08 9.79 11.68
C THR A 434 24.64 9.54 13.11
N ILE A 435 25.53 9.78 14.06
CA ILE A 435 25.23 9.62 15.49
C ILE A 435 24.04 10.48 15.93
N LYS A 436 23.91 11.72 15.41
CA LYS A 436 22.78 12.59 15.74
C LYS A 436 21.47 12.06 15.20
N ILE A 437 21.49 11.49 13.99
CA ILE A 437 20.30 10.89 13.37
C ILE A 437 19.86 9.66 14.17
N LYS A 438 20.80 8.74 14.47
CA LYS A 438 20.50 7.50 15.18
C LYS A 438 20.08 7.74 16.63
N GLU A 439 20.76 8.63 17.35
CA GLU A 439 20.39 8.98 18.72
C GLU A 439 19.05 9.71 18.80
N ALA A 440 18.62 10.40 17.75
CA ALA A 440 17.31 11.07 17.71
C ALA A 440 16.14 10.11 17.46
N ASP A 441 16.41 8.87 17.02
CA ASP A 441 15.36 7.92 16.67
C ASP A 441 14.51 7.51 17.87
N GLY A 442 13.19 7.60 17.74
CA GLY A 442 12.25 7.34 18.84
C GLY A 442 12.14 8.46 19.88
N LYS A 443 12.79 9.62 19.68
CA LYS A 443 12.75 10.74 20.63
C LYS A 443 11.67 11.78 20.35
N LEU A 444 11.00 11.74 19.19
CA LEU A 444 9.87 12.64 18.91
C LEU A 444 8.64 12.19 19.71
N LYS A 445 8.23 12.99 20.70
CA LYS A 445 7.09 12.65 21.59
C LYS A 445 5.76 13.25 21.13
N ASP A 446 5.80 14.44 20.55
CA ASP A 446 4.62 15.13 20.04
C ASP A 446 4.96 15.87 18.75
N ILE A 447 4.42 15.40 17.63
CA ILE A 447 4.58 16.04 16.31
C ILE A 447 4.12 17.50 16.29
N LYS A 448 3.26 17.92 17.23
CA LYS A 448 2.79 19.31 17.34
C LYS A 448 3.87 20.31 17.73
N GLU A 449 5.06 19.85 18.17
CA GLU A 449 6.21 20.74 18.39
C GLU A 449 6.64 21.47 17.09
N PHE A 450 6.28 20.95 15.92
CA PHE A 450 6.56 21.57 14.61
C PHE A 450 5.45 22.52 14.12
N ILE A 451 4.48 22.88 14.96
CA ILE A 451 3.48 23.88 14.58
C ILE A 451 4.12 25.27 14.51
N THR A 452 4.00 25.90 13.35
CA THR A 452 4.41 27.29 13.12
C THR A 452 3.17 28.14 12.86
N LYS A 453 2.96 29.31 13.46
CA LYS A 453 1.73 30.08 13.17
C LYS A 453 1.83 30.77 11.80
N LYS A 454 0.83 30.59 10.94
CA LYS A 454 0.71 31.28 9.64
C LYS A 454 -0.74 31.62 9.33
N GLN A 455 -0.99 32.89 9.00
CA GLN A 455 -2.32 33.38 8.59
C GLN A 455 -2.56 33.17 7.09
N GLY A 456 -3.83 33.24 6.67
CA GLY A 456 -4.22 33.14 5.26
C GLY A 456 -4.08 31.74 4.66
N ILE A 457 -3.96 30.71 5.50
CA ILE A 457 -3.89 29.31 5.09
C ILE A 457 -5.29 28.70 5.07
N THR A 458 -5.60 27.93 4.03
CA THR A 458 -6.85 27.15 3.96
C THR A 458 -6.93 26.16 5.12
N ILE A 459 -8.03 26.21 5.89
CA ILE A 459 -8.30 25.27 6.97
C ILE A 459 -8.42 23.86 6.37
N PRO A 460 -7.77 22.84 6.97
CA PRO A 460 -7.88 21.48 6.47
C PRO A 460 -9.32 20.97 6.63
N THR A 461 -9.83 20.32 5.59
CA THR A 461 -11.13 19.61 5.64
C THR A 461 -10.92 18.12 5.38
N GLY A 462 -11.93 17.31 5.68
CA GLY A 462 -11.85 15.88 5.40
C GLY A 462 -13.16 15.14 5.62
N SER A 463 -13.12 13.85 5.28
CA SER A 463 -14.19 12.89 5.50
C SER A 463 -13.59 11.53 5.86
N PHE A 464 -14.42 10.68 6.47
CA PHE A 464 -14.02 9.32 6.81
C PHE A 464 -15.12 8.32 6.51
N THR A 465 -14.77 7.04 6.44
CA THR A 465 -15.75 5.96 6.37
C THR A 465 -15.72 5.11 7.63
N VAL A 466 -16.84 4.41 7.86
CA VAL A 466 -17.03 3.43 8.92
C VAL A 466 -17.58 2.18 8.26
N THR A 467 -16.89 1.05 8.41
CA THR A 467 -17.26 -0.20 7.74
C THR A 467 -17.19 -1.38 8.71
N PRO A 468 -18.28 -2.15 8.94
CA PRO A 468 -19.63 -1.89 8.45
C PRO A 468 -20.33 -0.73 9.17
N ASN A 469 -21.37 -0.17 8.56
CA ASN A 469 -22.31 0.75 9.20
C ASN A 469 -23.70 0.57 8.51
N PRO A 470 -24.71 -0.02 9.19
CA PRO A 470 -24.75 -0.36 10.61
C PRO A 470 -23.78 -1.47 11.01
N VAL A 471 -23.37 -1.49 12.28
CA VAL A 471 -22.52 -2.52 12.90
C VAL A 471 -23.27 -3.20 14.04
N ALA A 472 -23.11 -4.52 14.21
CA ALA A 472 -23.68 -5.22 15.36
C ALA A 472 -22.92 -4.85 16.65
N GLU A 473 -23.62 -4.72 17.78
CA GLU A 473 -22.98 -4.47 19.07
C GLU A 473 -21.89 -5.52 19.37
N GLY A 474 -20.75 -5.09 19.91
CA GLY A 474 -19.56 -5.91 20.13
C GLY A 474 -18.83 -6.39 18.87
N SER A 475 -19.32 -6.09 17.66
CA SER A 475 -18.62 -6.39 16.40
C SER A 475 -17.65 -5.27 16.02
N PRO A 476 -16.49 -5.57 15.42
CA PRO A 476 -15.55 -4.56 14.98
C PRO A 476 -16.09 -3.75 13.79
N ALA A 477 -15.91 -2.44 13.84
CA ALA A 477 -16.03 -1.52 12.71
C ALA A 477 -14.68 -0.84 12.45
N ILE A 478 -14.34 -0.70 11.17
CA ILE A 478 -13.12 -0.05 10.70
C ILE A 478 -13.43 1.41 10.37
N PHE A 479 -12.74 2.30 11.06
CA PHE A 479 -12.73 3.74 10.81
C PHE A 479 -11.47 4.09 10.04
N HIS A 480 -11.60 4.79 8.92
CA HIS A 480 -10.45 5.30 8.21
C HIS A 480 -10.71 6.64 7.53
N VAL A 481 -9.67 7.48 7.49
CA VAL A 481 -9.71 8.76 6.77
C VAL A 481 -9.86 8.50 5.27
N ALA A 482 -10.95 8.96 4.69
CA ALA A 482 -11.27 8.74 3.27
C ALA A 482 -10.71 9.85 2.40
N VAL A 483 -10.94 11.10 2.80
CA VAL A 483 -10.47 12.31 2.11
C VAL A 483 -9.96 13.28 3.15
N PHE A 484 -8.87 13.96 2.85
CA PHE A 484 -8.52 15.20 3.50
C PHE A 484 -7.97 16.17 2.44
N THR A 485 -8.22 17.45 2.64
CA THR A 485 -7.78 18.52 1.75
C THR A 485 -6.97 19.51 2.57
N ALA A 486 -5.68 19.61 2.25
CA ALA A 486 -4.72 20.53 2.86
C ALA A 486 -3.75 21.01 1.78
N PRO A 487 -4.17 21.91 0.87
CA PRO A 487 -3.40 22.27 -0.33
C PRO A 487 -2.16 23.11 -0.02
N GLN A 488 -2.07 23.66 1.19
CA GLN A 488 -1.00 24.58 1.60
C GLN A 488 -0.31 24.14 2.89
N SER A 489 -0.73 23.03 3.50
CA SER A 489 -0.29 22.59 4.83
C SER A 489 -0.20 21.06 4.92
N ILE A 490 0.48 20.57 5.95
CA ILE A 490 0.65 19.15 6.25
C ILE A 490 -0.20 18.84 7.47
N ILE A 491 -1.02 17.79 7.40
CA ILE A 491 -1.72 17.27 8.57
C ILE A 491 -0.70 16.61 9.49
N LEU A 492 -0.60 17.08 10.74
CA LEU A 492 0.38 16.58 11.71
C LEU A 492 -0.21 15.51 12.62
N ASP A 493 -1.40 15.74 13.14
CA ASP A 493 -2.04 14.86 14.10
C ASP A 493 -3.55 14.75 13.83
N LEU A 494 -4.11 13.61 14.23
CA LEU A 494 -5.54 13.35 14.13
C LEU A 494 -6.03 12.65 15.41
N THR A 495 -7.30 12.84 15.73
CA THR A 495 -7.92 12.18 16.87
C THR A 495 -9.35 11.80 16.54
N TRP A 496 -9.66 10.52 16.76
CA TRP A 496 -11.00 9.97 16.78
C TRP A 496 -11.62 10.15 18.15
N ASP A 497 -12.89 10.55 18.17
CA ASP A 497 -13.81 10.40 19.29
C ASP A 497 -14.99 9.58 18.77
N PHE A 498 -15.19 8.38 19.31
CA PHE A 498 -16.21 7.46 18.78
C PHE A 498 -17.62 7.79 19.28
N GLY A 499 -17.77 8.77 20.19
CA GLY A 499 -19.05 9.16 20.78
C GLY A 499 -19.50 8.26 21.95
N ASP A 500 -18.70 7.27 22.34
CA ASP A 500 -18.94 6.36 23.46
C ASP A 500 -17.92 6.50 24.61
N GLY A 501 -17.10 7.56 24.55
CA GLY A 501 -16.01 7.83 25.50
C GLY A 501 -14.63 7.31 25.06
N ASN A 502 -14.57 6.43 24.05
CA ASN A 502 -13.30 5.90 23.54
C ASN A 502 -12.71 6.80 22.44
N LYS A 503 -11.38 6.77 22.31
CA LYS A 503 -10.60 7.60 21.38
C LYS A 503 -9.46 6.81 20.73
N ALA A 504 -9.01 7.28 19.57
CA ALA A 504 -7.84 6.73 18.87
C ALA A 504 -7.10 7.83 18.10
N LYS A 505 -5.87 7.57 17.66
CA LYS A 505 -5.02 8.53 16.91
C LYS A 505 -4.49 8.03 15.57
N LEU A 506 -4.72 6.77 15.22
CA LEU A 506 -4.22 6.20 13.97
C LEU A 506 -5.15 6.54 12.79
N PRO A 507 -4.63 6.80 11.57
CA PRO A 507 -5.44 7.06 10.39
C PRO A 507 -6.44 5.95 10.03
N ILE A 508 -6.11 4.71 10.41
CA ILE A 508 -7.00 3.55 10.37
C ILE A 508 -7.10 3.00 11.79
N THR A 509 -8.32 2.77 12.28
CA THR A 509 -8.55 2.20 13.60
C THR A 509 -9.75 1.25 13.57
N VAL A 510 -9.68 0.18 14.35
CA VAL A 510 -10.79 -0.74 14.56
C VAL A 510 -11.41 -0.44 15.92
N HIS A 511 -12.74 -0.31 15.98
CA HIS A 511 -13.47 -0.04 17.21
C HIS A 511 -14.75 -0.87 17.28
N ALA A 512 -15.16 -1.28 18.49
CA ALA A 512 -16.37 -2.06 18.71
C ALA A 512 -17.22 -1.41 19.82
N TYR A 513 -18.43 -1.00 19.46
CA TYR A 513 -19.40 -0.41 20.39
C TYR A 513 -20.09 -1.51 21.21
N GLN A 514 -20.08 -1.38 22.53
CA GLN A 514 -20.59 -2.43 23.43
C GLN A 514 -22.12 -2.42 23.61
N LYS A 515 -22.81 -1.38 23.13
CA LYS A 515 -24.26 -1.22 23.28
C LYS A 515 -24.88 -0.76 21.97
N ALA A 516 -26.04 -1.31 21.61
CA ALA A 516 -26.86 -0.79 20.52
C ALA A 516 -27.26 0.69 20.77
N GLY A 517 -27.33 1.47 19.69
CA GLY A 517 -27.56 2.91 19.75
C GLY A 517 -27.12 3.63 18.48
N THR A 518 -27.25 4.95 18.47
CA THR A 518 -26.65 5.80 17.43
C THR A 518 -25.60 6.69 18.08
N TYR A 519 -24.38 6.63 17.55
CA TYR A 519 -23.23 7.38 18.05
C TYR A 519 -22.79 8.40 16.99
N GLU A 520 -22.43 9.61 17.40
CA GLU A 520 -21.78 10.60 16.53
C GLU A 520 -20.26 10.45 16.66
N ALA A 521 -19.65 9.73 15.72
CA ALA A 521 -18.20 9.64 15.64
C ALA A 521 -17.64 10.95 15.05
N THR A 522 -16.60 11.49 15.67
CA THR A 522 -15.93 12.73 15.29
C THR A 522 -14.45 12.46 15.03
N LEU A 523 -13.96 13.00 13.91
CA LEU A 523 -12.54 13.01 13.56
C LEU A 523 -12.05 14.44 13.53
N LYS A 524 -11.06 14.76 14.36
CA LYS A 524 -10.39 16.06 14.39
C LYS A 524 -8.99 15.95 13.81
N PHE A 525 -8.59 16.91 13.00
CA PHE A 525 -7.24 17.02 12.43
C PHE A 525 -6.61 18.35 12.84
N ILE A 526 -5.29 18.38 12.92
CA ILE A 526 -4.52 19.62 13.07
C ILE A 526 -3.38 19.66 12.05
N ASP A 527 -3.21 20.80 11.39
CA ASP A 527 -2.12 21.01 10.43
C ASP A 527 -0.87 21.64 11.08
N ASN A 528 0.20 21.72 10.30
CA ASN A 528 1.48 22.30 10.72
C ASN A 528 1.43 23.83 10.93
N TYR A 529 0.28 24.46 10.69
CA TYR A 529 0.03 25.85 11.05
C TYR A 529 -0.89 26.05 12.27
N GLY A 530 -1.34 24.94 12.85
CA GLY A 530 -2.22 24.88 14.01
C GLY A 530 -3.69 25.15 13.69
N ASN A 531 -4.09 25.05 12.41
CA ASN A 531 -5.49 25.07 12.00
C ASN A 531 -6.12 23.71 12.27
N THR A 532 -7.39 23.69 12.69
CA THR A 532 -8.08 22.45 13.01
C THR A 532 -9.28 22.21 12.10
N GLY A 533 -9.31 21.02 11.48
CA GLY A 533 -10.44 20.51 10.73
C GLY A 533 -11.25 19.51 11.55
N THR A 534 -12.54 19.35 11.25
CA THR A 534 -13.40 18.33 11.88
C THR A 534 -14.29 17.67 10.85
N ALA A 535 -14.47 16.36 10.96
CA ALA A 535 -15.44 15.57 10.22
C ALA A 535 -16.30 14.75 11.19
N LYS A 536 -17.57 14.54 10.86
CA LYS A 536 -18.53 13.79 11.70
C LYS A 536 -19.30 12.76 10.88
N LYS A 537 -19.65 11.63 11.49
CA LYS A 537 -20.52 10.62 10.88
C LYS A 537 -21.30 9.87 11.96
N LEU A 538 -22.59 9.61 11.68
CA LEU A 538 -23.41 8.77 12.53
C LEU A 538 -23.06 7.30 12.32
N VAL A 539 -22.84 6.58 13.42
CA VAL A 539 -22.64 5.14 13.46
C VAL A 539 -23.87 4.51 14.10
N ARG A 540 -24.56 3.65 13.35
CA ARG A 540 -25.73 2.91 13.83
C ARG A 540 -25.27 1.56 14.34
N VAL A 541 -25.50 1.30 15.63
CA VAL A 541 -25.17 0.04 16.30
C VAL A 541 -26.46 -0.71 16.58
N ILE A 542 -26.58 -1.91 16.01
CA ILE A 542 -27.76 -2.77 16.14
C ILE A 542 -27.51 -3.87 17.17
N LYS A 543 -28.58 -4.39 17.79
CA LYS A 543 -28.48 -5.55 18.68
C LYS A 543 -28.02 -6.78 17.89
N LYS A 544 -27.29 -7.68 18.55
CA LYS A 544 -26.88 -8.97 17.99
C LYS A 544 -28.06 -9.87 17.68
#